data_AF-X0RVQ9-F1
#
_entry.id   AF-X0RVQ9-F1
#
_cell.length_a   1.000
_cell.length_b   1.000
_cell.length_c   1.000
_cell.angle_alpha   90.00
_cell.angle_beta   90.00
_cell.angle_gamma   90.00
#
_symmetry.space_group_name_H-M   'P 1'
#
loop_
_entity.id
_entity.type
_entity.pdbx_description
1 polymer ?
#
loop_
_entity_poly.entity_id
_entity_poly.type
_entity_poly.pdbx_seq_one_letter_code
_entity_poly.pdbx_strand_id
1 'polypeptide(L)'
;MSIGANMLYWNQGDLTFVDLAGQTGVRAPATGVGVVASDLDGDGWLDIFTGNRSFDPNRLFLKDLVGFVDVTRQAGIFTVGLGMG
;
A
#
# COMPACT_ATOMS: atom_id res chain seq x y z
N MET A 1 9.94 4.62 -20.14
CA MET A 1 9.75 4.97 -18.71
C MET A 1 9.75 3.65 -17.96
N SER A 2 10.70 3.40 -17.06
CA SER A 2 10.71 2.15 -16.28
C SER A 2 9.71 2.32 -15.13
N ILE A 3 8.70 1.47 -15.08
CA ILE A 3 7.74 1.43 -13.97
C ILE A 3 8.31 0.41 -12.97
N GLY A 4 8.89 0.90 -11.88
CA GLY A 4 9.35 0.04 -10.79
C GLY A 4 8.15 -0.53 -10.02
N ALA A 5 8.26 -1.76 -9.53
CA ALA A 5 7.28 -2.30 -8.60
C ALA A 5 7.38 -1.56 -7.25
N ASN A 6 6.26 -1.32 -6.57
CA ASN A 6 6.35 -0.82 -5.19
C ASN A 6 7.00 -1.89 -4.30
N MET A 7 7.82 -1.44 -3.36
CA MET A 7 8.44 -2.30 -2.36
C MET A 7 7.86 -1.95 -0.99
N LEU A 8 7.70 -2.96 -0.14
CA LEU A 8 7.23 -2.82 1.23
C LEU A 8 8.19 -3.58 2.13
N TYR A 9 8.87 -2.83 2.99
CA TYR A 9 9.79 -3.38 3.98
C TYR A 9 9.24 -3.09 5.38
N TRP A 10 9.13 -4.13 6.20
CA TRP A 10 8.72 -4.00 7.60
C TRP A 10 9.93 -4.11 8.53
N ASN A 11 10.15 -3.08 9.36
CA ASN A 11 11.19 -3.09 10.38
C ASN A 11 10.77 -4.02 11.54
N GLN A 12 11.60 -5.01 11.88
CA GLN A 12 11.31 -5.94 12.99
C GLN A 12 11.62 -5.36 14.39
N GLY A 13 12.16 -4.15 14.47
CA GLY A 13 12.52 -3.49 15.74
C GLY A 13 13.96 -3.76 16.19
N ASP A 14 14.71 -4.56 15.45
CA ASP A 14 16.11 -4.92 15.68
C ASP A 14 17.04 -4.43 14.54
N LEU A 15 16.58 -3.43 13.79
CA LEU A 15 17.22 -2.91 12.56
C LEU A 15 17.21 -3.90 11.38
N THR A 16 16.52 -5.03 11.49
CA THR A 16 16.26 -5.91 10.34
C THR A 16 14.94 -5.56 9.66
N PHE A 17 14.86 -5.86 8.36
CA PHE A 17 13.70 -5.56 7.54
C PHE A 17 13.24 -6.81 6.78
N VAL A 18 11.93 -7.02 6.71
CA VAL A 18 11.32 -8.08 5.90
C VAL A 18 10.68 -7.47 4.67
N ASP A 19 11.02 -8.00 3.50
CA ASP A 19 10.31 -7.71 2.26
C ASP A 19 8.94 -8.39 2.30
N LEU A 20 7.89 -7.59 2.46
CA LEU A 20 6.50 -8.02 2.41
C LEU A 20 5.85 -7.70 1.05
N ALA A 21 6.57 -7.06 0.12
CA ALA A 21 6.00 -6.61 -1.16
C ALA A 21 5.42 -7.77 -1.97
N GLY A 22 6.11 -8.92 -1.97
CA GLY A 22 5.69 -10.12 -2.67
C GLY A 22 4.47 -10.83 -2.05
N GLN A 23 4.23 -10.61 -0.76
CA GLN A 23 3.17 -11.30 0.00
C GLN A 23 1.85 -10.52 0.04
N THR A 24 1.91 -9.22 -0.20
CA THR A 24 0.82 -8.27 0.10
C THR A 24 0.17 -7.66 -1.14
N GLY A 25 0.60 -8.05 -2.34
CA GLY A 25 0.12 -7.47 -3.61
C GLY A 25 0.66 -6.06 -3.89
N VAL A 26 1.46 -5.49 -2.97
CA VAL A 26 2.10 -4.17 -3.10
C VAL A 26 3.03 -4.13 -4.31
N ARG A 27 3.65 -5.26 -4.70
CA ARG A 27 4.57 -5.36 -5.85
C ARG A 27 3.96 -5.08 -7.23
N ALA A 28 2.74 -4.56 -7.30
CA ALA A 28 2.15 -4.06 -8.53
C ALA A 28 3.04 -2.94 -9.12
N PRO A 29 3.30 -2.95 -10.44
CA PRO A 29 3.91 -1.80 -11.12
C PRO A 29 2.98 -0.61 -10.94
N ALA A 30 3.48 0.48 -10.34
CA ALA A 30 2.71 1.70 -10.19
C ALA A 30 3.60 2.93 -10.24
N THR A 31 3.05 4.04 -10.67
CA THR A 31 3.69 5.36 -10.55
C THR A 31 3.37 5.94 -9.17
N GLY A 32 4.04 5.44 -8.13
CA GLY A 32 3.86 5.92 -6.75
C GLY A 32 4.23 7.40 -6.60
N VAL A 33 3.40 8.16 -5.87
CA VAL A 33 3.60 9.60 -5.62
C VAL A 33 3.60 10.00 -4.17
N GLY A 34 3.13 9.13 -3.28
CA GLY A 34 3.13 9.38 -1.85
C GLY A 34 2.73 8.13 -1.08
N VAL A 35 3.17 8.07 0.16
CA VAL A 35 2.80 7.03 1.12
C VAL A 35 2.42 7.70 2.43
N VAL A 36 1.36 7.20 3.07
CA VAL A 36 0.96 7.56 4.42
C VAL A 36 0.91 6.29 5.24
N ALA A 37 1.48 6.33 6.45
CA ALA A 37 1.35 5.28 7.45
C ALA A 37 0.64 5.84 8.68
N SER A 38 -0.52 5.29 9.03
CA SER A 38 -1.35 5.72 10.16
C SER A 38 -2.28 4.58 10.57
N ASP A 39 -2.80 4.61 11.79
CA ASP A 39 -3.85 3.69 12.23
C ASP A 39 -5.19 4.18 11.65
N LEU A 40 -5.61 3.57 10.53
CA LEU A 40 -6.73 4.04 9.71
C LEU A 40 -8.04 3.34 10.07
N ASP A 41 -8.00 2.15 10.67
CA ASP A 41 -9.18 1.41 11.13
C ASP A 41 -9.37 1.42 12.67
N GLY A 42 -8.41 1.95 13.43
CA GLY A 42 -8.47 2.14 14.87
C GLY A 42 -8.12 0.89 15.67
N ASP A 43 -7.44 -0.09 15.07
CA ASP A 43 -7.07 -1.34 15.73
C ASP A 43 -5.71 -1.28 16.46
N GLY A 44 -5.02 -0.15 16.36
CA GLY A 44 -3.74 0.12 17.00
C GLY A 44 -2.52 -0.32 16.18
N TRP A 45 -2.70 -0.85 14.98
CA TRP A 45 -1.64 -1.13 14.03
C TRP A 45 -1.47 0.01 13.00
N LEU A 46 -0.26 0.18 12.48
CA LEU A 46 -0.03 1.16 11.42
C LEU A 46 -0.37 0.55 10.06
N ASP A 47 -1.39 1.10 9.42
CA ASP A 47 -1.83 0.80 8.06
C ASP A 47 -1.04 1.60 7.03
N ILE A 48 -1.18 1.23 5.76
CA ILE A 48 -0.49 1.88 4.65
C ILE A 48 -1.49 2.32 3.57
N PHE A 49 -1.45 3.60 3.24
CA PHE A 49 -2.09 4.13 2.04
C PHE A 49 -1.02 4.59 1.03
N THR A 50 -1.13 4.13 -0.21
CA THR A 50 -0.27 4.60 -1.31
C THR A 50 -1.08 5.39 -2.33
N GLY A 51 -0.62 6.61 -2.59
CA GLY A 51 -1.10 7.43 -3.69
C GLY A 51 -0.34 7.06 -4.96
N ASN A 52 -1.06 6.72 -6.03
CA ASN A 52 -0.48 6.39 -7.33
C ASN A 52 -0.99 7.36 -8.40
N ARG A 53 -0.15 7.66 -9.40
CA ARG A 53 -0.48 8.52 -10.55
C ARG A 53 -0.94 7.69 -11.75
N SER A 54 -1.51 8.39 -12.73
CA SER A 54 -1.95 7.82 -14.01
C SER A 54 -3.11 6.84 -13.85
N PHE A 55 -3.04 5.66 -14.47
CA PHE A 55 -4.10 4.63 -14.43
C PHE A 55 -3.88 3.62 -13.30
N ASP A 56 -2.90 3.85 -12.43
CA ASP A 56 -2.61 2.97 -11.31
C ASP A 56 -3.53 3.34 -10.14
N PRO A 57 -4.32 2.40 -9.60
CA PRO A 57 -5.21 2.69 -8.49
C PRO A 57 -4.40 3.03 -7.24
N ASN A 58 -4.88 3.99 -6.45
CA ASN A 58 -4.44 4.14 -5.05
C ASN A 58 -4.61 2.81 -4.33
N ARG A 59 -3.81 2.54 -3.30
CA ARG A 59 -3.93 1.32 -2.51
C ARG A 59 -4.11 1.63 -1.04
N LEU A 60 -4.94 0.84 -0.38
CA LEU A 60 -5.06 0.82 1.06
C LEU A 60 -4.80 -0.60 1.56
N PHE A 61 -3.88 -0.71 2.51
CA PHE A 61 -3.50 -1.95 3.15
C PHE A 61 -3.71 -1.82 4.66
N LEU A 62 -4.57 -2.67 5.23
CA LEU A 62 -4.74 -2.75 6.68
C LEU A 62 -3.76 -3.77 7.25
N LYS A 63 -3.20 -3.47 8.42
CA LYS A 63 -2.20 -4.30 9.09
C LYS A 63 -2.87 -5.18 10.15
N ASP A 64 -2.77 -6.49 10.02
CA ASP A 64 -3.22 -7.45 11.03
C ASP A 64 -2.04 -8.23 11.66
N LEU A 65 -2.33 -9.22 12.49
CA LEU A 65 -1.31 -10.06 13.16
C LEU A 65 -0.41 -10.84 12.18
N VAL A 66 -0.89 -11.12 10.97
CA VAL A 66 -0.22 -11.96 9.97
C VAL A 66 0.51 -11.11 8.93
N GLY A 67 0.03 -9.91 8.62
CA GLY A 67 0.64 -9.03 7.64
C GLY A 67 -0.30 -7.92 7.18
N PHE A 68 -0.16 -7.52 5.91
CA PHE A 68 -1.00 -6.51 5.31
C PHE A 68 -2.05 -7.13 4.39
N VAL A 69 -3.28 -6.64 4.50
CA VAL A 69 -4.42 -7.03 3.65
C VAL A 69 -4.78 -5.88 2.72
N ASP A 70 -4.75 -6.11 1.41
CA ASP A 70 -5.24 -5.13 0.41
C ASP A 70 -6.76 -5.00 0.50
N VAL A 71 -7.23 -3.90 1.07
CA VAL A 71 -8.66 -3.56 1.19
C VAL A 71 -9.10 -2.49 0.20
N THR A 72 -8.27 -2.15 -0.79
CA THR A 72 -8.52 -1.04 -1.74
C THR A 72 -9.93 -1.06 -2.34
N ARG A 73 -10.41 -2.24 -2.74
CA ARG A 73 -11.78 -2.40 -3.28
C ARG A 73 -12.84 -2.30 -2.21
N GLN A 74 -12.62 -2.92 -1.05
CA GLN A 74 -13.56 -2.90 0.06
C GLN A 74 -13.76 -1.49 0.62
N ALA A 75 -12.70 -0.68 0.63
CA ALA A 75 -12.74 0.72 1.02
C ALA A 75 -13.36 1.65 -0.04
N GLY A 76 -13.73 1.14 -1.23
CA GLY A 76 -14.36 1.93 -2.29
C GLY A 76 -13.43 2.93 -2.99
N ILE A 77 -12.12 2.86 -2.75
CA ILE A 77 -11.10 3.75 -3.34
C ILE A 77 -10.44 3.15 -4.59
N PHE A 78 -10.93 2.00 -5.07
CA PHE A 78 -10.47 1.39 -6.31
C PHE A 78 -11.01 2.17 -7.49
N THR A 79 -10.27 3.18 -7.93
CA THR A 79 -10.55 3.93 -9.15
C THR A 79 -9.51 3.61 -10.21
N VAL A 80 -9.97 3.17 -11.37
CA VAL A 80 -9.16 3.02 -12.58
C VAL A 80 -9.65 4.04 -13.61
N GLY A 81 -9.15 5.27 -13.56
CA GLY A 81 -9.53 6.29 -14.54
C GLY A 81 -9.28 7.70 -14.09
N LEU A 82 -8.54 8.44 -14.94
CA LEU A 82 -8.29 9.88 -14.98
C LEU A 82 -8.95 10.66 -13.84
N GLY A 83 -8.14 11.07 -12.87
CA GLY A 83 -8.56 11.94 -11.78
C GLY A 83 -9.41 13.11 -12.29
N MET A 84 -10.70 13.04 -12.02
CA MET A 84 -11.65 14.13 -12.09
C MET A 84 -12.36 14.13 -10.73
N GLY A 85 -11.60 14.57 -9.72
CA GLY A 85 -12.15 15.16 -8.51
C GLY A 85 -12.15 16.67 -8.66
#